data_AF-A0AA96UL07-F1
#
_entry.id   AF-A0AA96UL07-F1
#
_cell.length_a   1.000
_cell.length_b   1.000
_cell.length_c   1.000
_cell.angle_alpha   90.00
_cell.angle_beta   90.00
_cell.angle_gamma   90.00
#
_symmetry.space_group_name_H-M   'P 1'
#
loop_
_entity.id
_entity.type
_entity.pdbx_description
1 polymer ?
#
loop_
_entity_poly.entity_id
_entity_poly.type
_entity_poly.pdbx_seq_one_letter_code
_entity_poly.pdbx_strand_id
1 'polypeptide(L)'
;MNPTLRAKSAVAALLVAGLCASASACTNQGSGQGSGSGAAAAGANSAAAQQVVSPSASASGPGCTADTYGAPKLDLADGKTVVGFSQSESTSNPFRAAETASIEAEAKKLGVKLIERNANADVNAQNAQIQDMIAQGAQVLIVAPENSDGLGPALAAAKAKKIPVLTIDRTVTGTACGDFVAFIGSDFYGQAQIAADDLAAATGGQAHVAVLQGTPGNNVSADRTRGFTDRLAAKYPNVQVVASQTANFDQTEGQKVMEQLLQAHPDVNAVYAENDGMALGAIQAMRSAGKTPGKDIRIVSIDGIRQAVQGVVDGQLVADIETNPRFGPLAFQSLKDFYGTAGVQPKVIIKDGHFTKDSAQQALAQGLVY
;
A
#
# COMPACT_ATOMS: atom_id res chain seq x y z
N MET A 1 -68.12 44.62 -1.38
CA MET A 1 -69.23 43.89 -2.02
C MET A 1 -68.79 42.47 -2.34
N ASN A 2 -69.63 41.46 -2.07
CA ASN A 2 -69.63 40.17 -2.79
C ASN A 2 -70.35 40.39 -4.16
N PRO A 3 -70.38 39.48 -5.18
CA PRO A 3 -70.65 38.04 -5.00
C PRO A 3 -70.09 37.01 -6.05
N THR A 4 -69.90 35.74 -5.61
CA THR A 4 -70.25 34.47 -6.35
C THR A 4 -69.51 34.11 -7.68
N LEU A 5 -69.52 32.91 -8.29
CA LEU A 5 -69.70 31.45 -8.00
C LEU A 5 -69.19 30.67 -9.27
N ARG A 6 -69.14 29.34 -9.47
CA ARG A 6 -69.57 28.03 -8.85
C ARG A 6 -68.38 27.03 -9.08
N ALA A 7 -68.18 25.89 -8.40
CA ALA A 7 -68.99 24.66 -8.23
C ALA A 7 -69.20 23.83 -9.54
N LYS A 8 -69.25 22.48 -9.57
CA LYS A 8 -69.36 21.49 -8.47
C LYS A 8 -69.09 20.03 -8.96
N SER A 9 -68.88 19.10 -8.00
CA SER A 9 -69.18 17.65 -8.05
C SER A 9 -68.22 16.67 -8.77
N ALA A 10 -68.17 15.35 -8.44
CA ALA A 10 -68.45 14.60 -7.19
C ALA A 10 -68.15 13.07 -7.36
N VAL A 11 -67.86 12.36 -6.24
CA VAL A 11 -68.18 10.92 -5.95
C VAL A 11 -67.48 9.81 -6.80
N ALA A 12 -67.18 8.59 -6.29
CA ALA A 12 -66.79 8.12 -4.94
C ALA A 12 -66.22 6.67 -4.96
N ALA A 13 -65.38 6.35 -3.95
CA ALA A 13 -65.26 5.11 -3.16
C ALA A 13 -65.28 3.68 -3.77
N LEU A 14 -64.28 2.87 -3.36
CA LEU A 14 -64.32 1.51 -2.75
C LEU A 14 -62.86 1.20 -2.29
N LEU A 15 -62.55 0.94 -1.00
CA LEU A 15 -62.58 -0.36 -0.27
C LEU A 15 -61.74 -1.45 -0.99
N VAL A 16 -60.85 -2.20 -0.33
CA VAL A 16 -60.99 -2.97 0.95
C VAL A 16 -59.75 -2.85 1.86
N ALA A 17 -59.86 -3.27 3.13
CA ALA A 17 -58.78 -3.31 4.14
C ALA A 17 -58.57 -4.71 4.78
N GLY A 18 -57.40 -4.95 5.40
CA GLY A 18 -57.06 -6.13 6.21
C GLY A 18 -55.54 -6.19 6.47
N LEU A 19 -55.04 -5.97 7.69
CA LEU A 19 -54.77 -6.99 8.75
C LEU A 19 -53.75 -8.05 8.30
N CYS A 20 -52.59 -8.23 8.93
CA CYS A 20 -52.38 -8.52 10.36
C CYS A 20 -51.00 -8.06 10.89
N ALA A 21 -50.79 -8.17 12.20
CA ALA A 21 -49.51 -7.90 12.87
C ALA A 21 -49.02 -9.13 13.66
N SER A 22 -47.71 -9.24 13.85
CA SER A 22 -47.09 -10.11 14.86
C SER A 22 -45.79 -9.51 15.36
N ALA A 23 -45.83 -8.92 16.55
CA ALA A 23 -44.62 -8.57 17.30
C ALA A 23 -44.29 -9.70 18.27
N SER A 24 -43.02 -10.10 18.33
CA SER A 24 -42.48 -10.94 19.41
C SER A 24 -41.49 -10.09 20.19
N ALA A 25 -41.79 -9.83 21.46
CA ALA A 25 -41.04 -8.92 22.30
C ALA A 25 -40.13 -9.68 23.28
N CYS A 26 -39.09 -8.99 23.78
CA CYS A 26 -38.54 -9.09 25.15
C CYS A 26 -38.06 -10.47 25.69
N THR A 27 -37.13 -10.61 26.62
CA THR A 27 -36.12 -9.77 27.30
C THR A 27 -35.31 -10.73 28.18
N ASN A 28 -34.04 -10.44 28.49
CA ASN A 28 -33.70 -10.28 29.91
C ASN A 28 -32.40 -9.48 30.14
N GLN A 29 -32.32 -8.80 31.28
CA GLN A 29 -31.06 -8.28 31.83
C GLN A 29 -30.55 -9.23 32.91
N GLY A 30 -29.23 -9.42 32.97
CA GLY A 30 -28.54 -10.10 34.07
C GLY A 30 -27.36 -9.26 34.52
N SER A 31 -27.50 -8.56 35.65
CA SER A 31 -26.46 -7.69 36.19
C SER A 31 -25.40 -8.49 36.95
N GLY A 32 -24.18 -8.55 36.42
CA GLY A 32 -23.00 -9.10 37.10
C GLY A 32 -21.87 -8.08 37.12
N GLN A 33 -21.62 -7.46 38.28
CA GLN A 33 -20.60 -6.42 38.43
C GLN A 33 -19.25 -7.08 38.79
N GLY A 34 -18.34 -7.15 37.82
CA GLY A 34 -17.02 -7.77 37.96
C GLY A 34 -15.89 -6.81 37.61
N SER A 35 -15.07 -6.43 38.60
CA SER A 35 -13.94 -5.52 38.42
C SER A 35 -12.79 -6.21 37.66
N GLY A 36 -12.59 -5.85 36.39
CA GLY A 36 -11.48 -6.33 35.57
C GLY A 36 -10.82 -5.17 34.82
N SER A 37 -9.48 -5.08 34.89
CA SER A 37 -8.71 -4.07 34.18
C SER A 37 -8.85 -4.24 32.66
N GLY A 38 -9.43 -3.25 31.99
CA GLY A 38 -9.63 -3.28 30.54
C GLY A 38 -8.30 -3.19 29.77
N ALA A 39 -7.72 -4.33 29.44
CA ALA A 39 -6.76 -4.41 28.34
C ALA A 39 -7.50 -4.01 27.06
N ALA A 40 -7.04 -2.97 26.38
CA ALA A 40 -7.66 -2.51 25.13
C ALA A 40 -7.52 -3.61 24.06
N ALA A 41 -8.62 -4.26 23.72
CA ALA A 41 -8.66 -5.17 22.58
C ALA A 41 -8.34 -4.35 21.33
N ALA A 42 -7.24 -4.70 20.64
CA ALA A 42 -6.87 -4.06 19.39
C ALA A 42 -7.99 -4.25 18.37
N GLY A 43 -8.71 -3.19 18.06
CA GLY A 43 -9.75 -3.20 17.04
C GLY A 43 -9.12 -3.55 15.70
N ALA A 44 -9.60 -4.60 15.04
CA ALA A 44 -9.11 -4.96 13.71
C ALA A 44 -9.43 -3.83 12.74
N ASN A 45 -8.39 -3.16 12.22
CA ASN A 45 -8.54 -2.17 11.14
C ASN A 45 -9.16 -2.86 9.93
N SER A 46 -10.46 -2.64 9.71
CA SER A 46 -11.25 -3.22 8.62
C SER A 46 -11.03 -2.47 7.30
N ALA A 47 -9.76 -2.25 6.98
CA ALA A 47 -9.36 -1.62 5.74
C ALA A 47 -9.70 -2.50 4.53
N ALA A 48 -9.95 -1.84 3.39
CA ALA A 48 -10.27 -2.54 2.16
C ALA A 48 -9.11 -3.44 1.70
N ALA A 49 -9.42 -4.69 1.34
CA ALA A 49 -8.49 -5.56 0.66
C ALA A 49 -8.09 -4.94 -0.70
N GLN A 50 -6.85 -5.19 -1.14
CA GLN A 50 -6.33 -4.71 -2.42
C GLN A 50 -7.29 -5.06 -3.56
N GLN A 51 -7.67 -4.05 -4.35
CA GLN A 51 -8.36 -4.22 -5.63
C GLN A 51 -7.31 -4.27 -6.74
N VAL A 52 -7.59 -4.95 -7.85
CA VAL A 52 -6.70 -4.98 -9.02
C VAL A 52 -7.28 -4.05 -10.09
N VAL A 53 -6.52 -3.05 -10.54
CA VAL A 53 -6.89 -2.22 -11.71
C VAL A 53 -6.44 -2.85 -13.02
N SER A 54 -5.44 -3.72 -12.98
CA SER A 54 -4.90 -4.36 -14.17
C SER A 54 -4.09 -5.62 -13.82
N PRO A 55 -4.44 -6.80 -14.35
CA PRO A 55 -3.46 -7.44 -15.23
C PRO A 55 -3.18 -6.46 -16.38
N SER A 56 -1.91 -6.12 -16.64
CA SER A 56 -1.56 -5.03 -17.57
C SER A 56 -2.27 -5.18 -18.93
N ALA A 57 -2.61 -4.10 -19.63
CA ALA A 57 -3.42 -4.13 -20.88
C ALA A 57 -2.81 -4.94 -22.06
N SER A 58 -1.62 -5.51 -21.89
CA SER A 58 -0.96 -6.52 -22.71
C SER A 58 -1.36 -7.98 -22.39
N ALA A 59 -2.14 -8.24 -21.34
CA ALA A 59 -2.42 -9.55 -20.76
C ALA A 59 -3.41 -10.43 -21.57
N SER A 60 -3.47 -10.26 -22.89
CA SER A 60 -4.21 -11.14 -23.80
C SER A 60 -3.43 -12.44 -24.10
N GLY A 61 -3.07 -13.18 -23.03
CA GLY A 61 -2.27 -14.39 -23.09
C GLY A 61 -2.48 -15.28 -21.87
N PRO A 62 -2.04 -16.56 -21.93
CA PRO A 62 -2.17 -17.49 -20.80
C PRO A 62 -1.38 -16.98 -19.59
N GLY A 63 -1.98 -17.09 -18.40
CA GLY A 63 -1.28 -16.79 -17.15
C GLY A 63 -0.17 -17.80 -16.85
N CYS A 64 0.77 -17.40 -16.00
CA CYS A 64 1.80 -18.29 -15.49
C CYS A 64 1.17 -19.38 -14.62
N THR A 65 1.37 -20.65 -14.99
CA THR A 65 0.95 -21.82 -14.21
C THR A 65 2.15 -22.55 -13.63
N ALA A 66 1.92 -23.40 -12.63
CA ALA A 66 2.94 -24.32 -12.11
C ALA A 66 3.52 -25.22 -13.22
N ASP A 67 2.71 -25.67 -14.17
CA ASP A 67 3.16 -26.51 -15.29
C ASP A 67 4.06 -25.74 -16.27
N THR A 68 3.77 -24.45 -16.56
CA THR A 68 4.64 -23.61 -17.42
C THR A 68 5.92 -23.16 -16.72
N TYR A 69 5.87 -22.94 -15.40
CA TYR A 69 7.04 -22.58 -14.58
C TYR A 69 7.91 -23.80 -14.23
N GLY A 70 7.38 -25.01 -14.37
CA GLY A 70 8.05 -26.26 -14.00
C GLY A 70 8.08 -26.56 -12.49
N ALA A 71 7.17 -25.95 -11.71
CA ALA A 71 6.99 -26.20 -10.28
C ALA A 71 6.20 -27.51 -10.02
N PRO A 72 6.41 -28.20 -8.89
CA PRO A 72 5.52 -29.27 -8.44
C PRO A 72 4.11 -28.76 -8.18
N LYS A 73 3.08 -29.61 -8.36
CA LYS A 73 1.70 -29.26 -7.99
C LYS A 73 1.55 -29.25 -6.47
N LEU A 74 0.83 -28.24 -5.97
CA LEU A 74 0.67 -27.95 -4.54
C LEU A 74 -0.78 -27.53 -4.28
N ASP A 75 -1.33 -27.89 -3.12
CA ASP A 75 -2.62 -27.38 -2.64
C ASP A 75 -2.42 -26.51 -1.40
N LEU A 76 -2.58 -25.20 -1.59
CA LEU A 76 -2.45 -24.19 -0.54
C LEU A 76 -3.52 -24.30 0.56
N ALA A 77 -4.58 -25.09 0.36
CA ALA A 77 -5.65 -25.31 1.34
C ALA A 77 -5.51 -26.62 2.14
N ASP A 78 -4.47 -27.42 1.89
CA ASP A 78 -4.34 -28.78 2.46
C ASP A 78 -3.93 -28.83 3.95
N GLY A 79 -3.60 -27.68 4.55
CA GLY A 79 -3.15 -27.53 5.94
C GLY A 79 -1.73 -28.03 6.23
N LYS A 80 -0.96 -28.41 5.20
CA LYS A 80 0.42 -28.93 5.31
C LYS A 80 1.42 -28.12 4.47
N THR A 81 0.94 -27.40 3.46
CA THR A 81 1.73 -26.49 2.65
C THR A 81 2.53 -25.51 3.53
N VAL A 82 3.83 -25.43 3.24
CA VAL A 82 4.79 -24.58 3.93
C VAL A 82 5.16 -23.42 3.02
N VAL A 83 4.92 -22.20 3.48
CA VAL A 83 5.19 -20.95 2.75
C VAL A 83 6.31 -20.22 3.46
N GLY A 84 7.40 -19.89 2.75
CA GLY A 84 8.36 -18.92 3.25
C GLY A 84 7.89 -17.51 2.90
N PHE A 85 7.97 -16.57 3.85
CA PHE A 85 7.78 -15.15 3.60
C PHE A 85 9.03 -14.38 4.02
N SER A 86 9.66 -13.71 3.05
CA SER A 86 10.87 -12.91 3.24
C SER A 86 10.54 -11.43 3.12
N GLN A 87 10.54 -10.74 4.25
CA GLN A 87 10.38 -9.29 4.36
C GLN A 87 11.75 -8.60 4.19
N SER A 88 11.75 -7.38 3.62
CA SER A 88 12.96 -6.65 3.24
C SER A 88 13.50 -5.76 4.37
N GLU A 89 12.72 -4.79 4.81
CA GLU A 89 13.09 -3.75 5.78
C GLU A 89 12.45 -4.00 7.15
N SER A 90 13.05 -3.40 8.18
CA SER A 90 12.55 -3.43 9.56
C SER A 90 11.06 -3.04 9.65
N THR A 91 10.30 -3.78 10.46
CA THR A 91 8.91 -3.45 10.80
C THR A 91 8.76 -2.22 11.73
N SER A 92 9.85 -1.49 12.00
CA SER A 92 9.76 -0.09 12.44
C SER A 92 9.20 0.84 11.35
N ASN A 93 9.32 0.46 10.07
CA ASN A 93 8.55 1.08 8.98
C ASN A 93 7.09 0.57 9.03
N PRO A 94 6.07 1.43 9.21
CA PRO A 94 4.67 1.01 9.32
C PRO A 94 4.13 0.28 8.07
N PHE A 95 4.67 0.57 6.88
CA PHE A 95 4.35 -0.18 5.66
C PHE A 95 4.69 -1.66 5.82
N ARG A 96 5.93 -1.95 6.21
CA ARG A 96 6.47 -3.30 6.39
C ARG A 96 5.75 -4.05 7.51
N ALA A 97 5.38 -3.35 8.58
CA ALA A 97 4.56 -3.90 9.65
C ALA A 97 3.16 -4.32 9.16
N ALA A 98 2.48 -3.46 8.40
CA ALA A 98 1.15 -3.74 7.84
C ALA A 98 1.19 -4.86 6.78
N GLU A 99 2.23 -4.91 5.97
CA GLU A 99 2.49 -5.96 4.97
C GLU A 99 2.72 -7.32 5.63
N THR A 100 3.63 -7.41 6.60
CA THR A 100 3.89 -8.66 7.35
C THR A 100 2.61 -9.13 8.05
N ALA A 101 1.90 -8.24 8.75
CA ALA A 101 0.64 -8.59 9.42
C ALA A 101 -0.45 -9.04 8.43
N SER A 102 -0.48 -8.51 7.19
CA SER A 102 -1.40 -8.95 6.14
C SER A 102 -1.10 -10.37 5.65
N ILE A 103 0.18 -10.67 5.40
CA ILE A 103 0.65 -12.02 5.01
C ILE A 103 0.37 -13.04 6.11
N GLU A 104 0.69 -12.72 7.38
CA GLU A 104 0.41 -13.56 8.54
C GLU A 104 -1.09 -13.83 8.72
N ALA A 105 -1.93 -12.81 8.58
CA ALA A 105 -3.38 -12.93 8.75
C ALA A 105 -4.01 -13.85 7.70
N GLU A 106 -3.64 -13.71 6.41
CA GLU A 106 -4.15 -14.59 5.37
C GLU A 106 -3.57 -16.01 5.48
N ALA A 107 -2.28 -16.16 5.81
CA ALA A 107 -1.67 -17.46 6.06
C ALA A 107 -2.40 -18.23 7.17
N LYS A 108 -2.66 -17.57 8.30
CA LYS A 108 -3.45 -18.11 9.42
C LYS A 108 -4.88 -18.45 9.04
N LYS A 109 -5.53 -17.62 8.20
CA LYS A 109 -6.90 -17.84 7.68
C LYS A 109 -6.99 -19.03 6.73
N LEU A 110 -5.92 -19.35 6.00
CA LEU A 110 -5.84 -20.51 5.11
C LEU A 110 -5.25 -21.77 5.77
N GLY A 111 -4.73 -21.66 6.99
CA GLY A 111 -4.15 -22.78 7.73
C GLY A 111 -2.79 -23.26 7.22
N VAL A 112 -2.10 -22.47 6.39
CA VAL A 112 -0.74 -22.80 5.90
C VAL A 112 0.32 -22.56 6.97
N LYS A 113 1.41 -23.33 6.92
CA LYS A 113 2.56 -23.12 7.80
C LYS A 113 3.45 -22.02 7.22
N LEU A 114 3.37 -20.83 7.79
CA LEU A 114 4.26 -19.71 7.43
C LEU A 114 5.64 -19.85 8.09
N ILE A 115 6.69 -19.53 7.36
CA ILE A 115 8.06 -19.28 7.86
C ILE A 115 8.40 -17.84 7.49
N GLU A 116 8.11 -16.89 8.37
CA GLU A 116 8.53 -15.49 8.23
C GLU A 116 10.03 -15.34 8.53
N ARG A 117 10.70 -14.45 7.80
CA ARG A 117 11.93 -13.77 8.22
C ARG A 117 11.95 -12.33 7.70
N ASN A 118 12.51 -11.43 8.51
CA ASN A 118 12.81 -10.05 8.11
C ASN A 118 14.32 -9.85 7.93
N ALA A 119 14.73 -9.32 6.79
CA ALA A 119 16.13 -9.08 6.45
C ALA A 119 16.72 -7.80 7.07
N ASN A 120 15.89 -6.91 7.60
CA ASN A 120 16.27 -5.64 8.23
C ASN A 120 17.21 -4.78 7.36
N ALA A 121 16.89 -4.69 6.08
CA ALA A 121 17.66 -3.99 5.03
C ALA A 121 19.06 -4.56 4.71
N ASP A 122 19.38 -5.79 5.15
CA ASP A 122 20.59 -6.51 4.71
C ASP A 122 20.25 -7.56 3.63
N VAL A 123 20.63 -7.27 2.39
CA VAL A 123 20.41 -8.16 1.24
C VAL A 123 21.16 -9.50 1.35
N ASN A 124 22.28 -9.57 2.08
CA ASN A 124 23.00 -10.82 2.32
C ASN A 124 22.25 -11.66 3.37
N ALA A 125 21.74 -11.01 4.42
CA ALA A 125 20.83 -11.65 5.37
C ALA A 125 19.57 -12.18 4.66
N GLN A 126 18.98 -11.41 3.74
CA GLN A 126 17.82 -11.87 2.97
C GLN A 126 18.13 -13.12 2.13
N ASN A 127 19.28 -13.15 1.45
CA ASN A 127 19.71 -14.33 0.70
C ASN A 127 19.87 -15.57 1.60
N ALA A 128 20.53 -15.42 2.76
CA ALA A 128 20.70 -16.51 3.72
C ALA A 128 19.36 -16.98 4.31
N GLN A 129 18.47 -16.05 4.69
CA GLN A 129 17.14 -16.34 5.23
C GLN A 129 16.26 -17.11 4.25
N ILE A 130 16.28 -16.77 2.96
CA ILE A 130 15.54 -17.52 1.93
C ILE A 130 16.12 -18.93 1.74
N GLN A 131 17.45 -19.07 1.76
CA GLN A 131 18.10 -20.39 1.70
C GLN A 131 17.75 -21.25 2.94
N ASP A 132 17.66 -20.65 4.12
CA ASP A 132 17.18 -21.30 5.34
C ASP A 132 15.69 -21.68 5.25
N MET A 133 14.82 -20.87 4.64
CA MET A 133 13.41 -21.25 4.42
C MET A 133 13.31 -22.48 3.51
N ILE A 134 14.10 -22.51 2.44
CA ILE A 134 14.20 -23.66 1.52
C ILE A 134 14.70 -24.91 2.27
N ALA A 135 15.70 -24.77 3.13
CA ALA A 135 16.21 -25.86 3.97
C ALA A 135 15.19 -26.35 5.03
N GLN A 136 14.37 -25.44 5.57
CA GLN A 136 13.24 -25.76 6.47
C GLN A 136 12.01 -26.34 5.74
N GLY A 137 12.08 -26.53 4.41
CA GLY A 137 11.04 -27.19 3.62
C GLY A 137 9.92 -26.27 3.12
N ALA A 138 10.19 -24.96 2.93
CA ALA A 138 9.29 -24.09 2.19
C ALA A 138 9.05 -24.64 0.76
N GLN A 139 7.79 -24.74 0.36
CA GLN A 139 7.35 -25.27 -0.94
C GLN A 139 7.02 -24.17 -1.95
N VAL A 140 6.80 -22.95 -1.45
CA VAL A 140 6.62 -21.71 -2.20
C VAL A 140 7.17 -20.55 -1.36
N LEU A 141 7.68 -19.51 -2.03
CA LEU A 141 8.22 -18.31 -1.41
C LEU A 141 7.40 -17.08 -1.82
N ILE A 142 7.04 -16.25 -0.85
CA ILE A 142 6.61 -14.86 -1.07
C ILE A 142 7.76 -13.97 -0.60
N VAL A 143 8.17 -13.00 -1.41
CA VAL A 143 9.34 -12.16 -1.15
C VAL A 143 9.01 -10.71 -1.44
N ALA A 144 9.34 -9.82 -0.51
CA ALA A 144 9.57 -8.40 -0.79
C ALA A 144 11.09 -8.21 -0.98
N PRO A 145 11.61 -8.07 -2.22
CA PRO A 145 13.04 -7.98 -2.46
C PRO A 145 13.65 -6.70 -1.88
N GLU A 146 14.73 -6.81 -1.11
CA GLU A 146 15.42 -5.63 -0.58
C GLU A 146 16.07 -4.81 -1.71
N ASN A 147 16.66 -5.51 -2.68
CA ASN A 147 17.33 -4.94 -3.83
C ASN A 147 16.97 -5.75 -5.09
N SER A 148 16.78 -5.07 -6.22
CA SER A 148 16.31 -5.68 -7.46
C SER A 148 17.28 -6.72 -8.01
N ASP A 149 18.59 -6.48 -7.92
CA ASP A 149 19.63 -7.34 -8.49
C ASP A 149 20.28 -8.28 -7.45
N GLY A 150 20.22 -7.91 -6.16
CA GLY A 150 20.95 -8.59 -5.09
C GLY A 150 20.45 -9.97 -4.66
N LEU A 151 19.26 -10.41 -5.08
CA LEU A 151 18.69 -11.72 -4.70
C LEU A 151 19.05 -12.90 -5.62
N GLY A 152 20.00 -12.73 -6.55
CA GLY A 152 20.48 -13.80 -7.43
C GLY A 152 20.75 -15.15 -6.73
N PRO A 153 21.50 -15.21 -5.60
CA PRO A 153 21.75 -16.45 -4.87
C PRO A 153 20.49 -17.13 -4.29
N ALA A 154 19.51 -16.35 -3.83
CA ALA A 154 18.23 -16.87 -3.35
C ALA A 154 17.35 -17.42 -4.48
N LEU A 155 17.24 -16.66 -5.58
CA LEU A 155 16.49 -17.09 -6.77
C LEU A 155 17.10 -18.37 -7.37
N ALA A 156 18.43 -18.44 -7.47
CA ALA A 156 19.13 -19.64 -7.93
C ALA A 156 18.85 -20.87 -7.04
N ALA A 157 18.86 -20.70 -5.72
CA ALA A 157 18.55 -21.77 -4.77
C ALA A 157 17.08 -22.26 -4.90
N ALA A 158 16.13 -21.34 -5.03
CA ALA A 158 14.72 -21.67 -5.24
C ALA A 158 14.51 -22.40 -6.59
N LYS A 159 15.09 -21.88 -7.67
CA LYS A 159 15.04 -22.45 -9.03
C LYS A 159 15.65 -23.85 -9.09
N ALA A 160 16.78 -24.08 -8.43
CA ALA A 160 17.41 -25.40 -8.30
C ALA A 160 16.56 -26.44 -7.54
N LYS A 161 15.61 -25.99 -6.71
CA LYS A 161 14.63 -26.84 -6.00
C LYS A 161 13.25 -26.85 -6.65
N LYS A 162 13.04 -26.12 -7.75
CA LYS A 162 11.74 -25.87 -8.41
C LYS A 162 10.71 -25.22 -7.48
N ILE A 163 11.17 -24.43 -6.51
CA ILE A 163 10.33 -23.66 -5.61
C ILE A 163 9.93 -22.36 -6.32
N PRO A 164 8.63 -22.08 -6.51
CA PRO A 164 8.17 -20.80 -7.06
C PRO A 164 8.42 -19.64 -6.09
N VAL A 165 8.77 -18.49 -6.65
CA VAL A 165 8.97 -17.22 -5.94
C VAL A 165 7.95 -16.22 -6.47
N LEU A 166 7.08 -15.70 -5.61
CA LEU A 166 6.17 -14.58 -5.90
C LEU A 166 6.77 -13.31 -5.31
N THR A 167 6.88 -12.23 -6.09
CA THR A 167 7.34 -10.93 -5.60
C THR A 167 6.16 -10.01 -5.25
N ILE A 168 6.24 -9.35 -4.09
CA ILE A 168 5.27 -8.36 -3.61
C ILE A 168 5.96 -7.03 -3.27
N ASP A 169 5.25 -5.92 -3.46
CA ASP A 169 5.73 -4.53 -3.31
C ASP A 169 6.92 -4.18 -4.23
N ARG A 170 8.09 -4.76 -3.96
CA ARG A 170 9.29 -4.69 -4.79
C ARG A 170 9.36 -5.86 -5.77
N THR A 171 10.15 -5.72 -6.83
CA THR A 171 10.47 -6.82 -7.76
C THR A 171 11.97 -7.00 -7.92
N VAL A 172 12.36 -8.22 -8.31
CA VAL A 172 13.72 -8.53 -8.78
C VAL A 172 13.86 -8.24 -10.27
N THR A 173 15.10 -8.02 -10.71
CA THR A 173 15.49 -8.09 -12.12
C THR A 173 15.46 -9.54 -12.59
N GLY A 174 14.71 -9.82 -13.65
CA GLY A 174 14.55 -11.17 -14.20
C GLY A 174 13.31 -11.30 -15.05
N THR A 175 13.01 -12.53 -15.49
CA THR A 175 11.83 -12.83 -16.31
C THR A 175 10.69 -13.33 -15.43
N ALA A 176 9.56 -12.63 -15.42
CA ALA A 176 8.33 -13.14 -14.83
C ALA A 176 7.85 -14.39 -15.57
N CYS A 177 7.34 -15.38 -14.83
CA CYS A 177 7.15 -16.76 -15.24
C CYS A 177 8.44 -17.52 -15.68
N GLY A 178 9.61 -17.17 -15.14
CA GLY A 178 10.87 -17.88 -15.45
C GLY A 178 11.96 -17.80 -14.40
N ASP A 179 12.11 -16.65 -13.74
CA ASP A 179 13.04 -16.43 -12.61
C ASP A 179 12.27 -16.16 -11.31
N PHE A 180 11.10 -15.53 -11.44
CA PHE A 180 10.04 -15.44 -10.44
C PHE A 180 8.68 -15.66 -11.14
N VAL A 181 7.64 -16.00 -10.40
CA VAL A 181 6.31 -16.37 -10.93
C VAL A 181 5.60 -15.14 -11.51
N ALA A 182 5.39 -14.14 -10.68
CA ALA A 182 4.73 -12.88 -11.02
C ALA A 182 5.13 -11.81 -9.99
N PHE A 183 4.92 -10.55 -10.36
CA PHE A 183 5.04 -9.40 -9.47
C PHE A 183 3.67 -8.82 -9.13
N ILE A 184 3.44 -8.52 -7.84
CA ILE A 184 2.24 -7.83 -7.34
C ILE A 184 2.66 -6.54 -6.65
N GLY A 185 2.14 -5.40 -7.08
CA GLY A 185 2.44 -4.10 -6.47
C GLY A 185 1.71 -2.96 -7.16
N SER A 186 2.13 -1.73 -6.88
CA SER A 186 1.51 -0.52 -7.41
C SER A 186 2.17 -0.03 -8.70
N ASP A 187 1.56 0.96 -9.36
CA ASP A 187 2.22 1.72 -10.43
C ASP A 187 3.02 2.88 -9.81
N PHE A 188 4.15 2.56 -9.17
CA PHE A 188 5.03 3.53 -8.49
C PHE A 188 5.45 4.72 -9.36
N TYR A 189 5.57 4.50 -10.67
CA TYR A 189 5.83 5.56 -11.64
C TYR A 189 4.59 6.46 -11.81
N GLY A 190 3.41 5.88 -12.01
CA GLY A 190 2.13 6.60 -12.05
C GLY A 190 1.81 7.36 -10.77
N GLN A 191 2.02 6.76 -9.59
CA GLN A 191 1.89 7.41 -8.27
C GLN A 191 2.72 8.70 -8.20
N ALA A 192 3.97 8.62 -8.62
CA ALA A 192 4.88 9.76 -8.63
C ALA A 192 4.52 10.84 -9.67
N GLN A 193 3.86 10.47 -10.78
CA GLN A 193 3.26 11.45 -11.68
C GLN A 193 2.07 12.20 -11.05
N ILE A 194 1.26 11.53 -10.22
CA ILE A 194 0.18 12.17 -9.45
C ILE A 194 0.79 13.12 -8.41
N ALA A 195 1.80 12.65 -7.66
CA ALA A 195 2.50 13.47 -6.67
C ALA A 195 3.14 14.74 -7.27
N ALA A 196 3.69 14.65 -8.48
CA ALA A 196 4.21 15.79 -9.23
C ALA A 196 3.12 16.76 -9.69
N ASP A 197 1.96 16.27 -10.16
CA ASP A 197 0.82 17.12 -10.51
C ASP A 197 0.28 17.88 -9.27
N ASP A 198 0.11 17.21 -8.13
CA ASP A 198 -0.39 17.80 -6.88
C ASP A 198 0.57 18.87 -6.32
N LEU A 199 1.87 18.56 -6.26
CA LEU A 199 2.88 19.50 -5.76
C LEU A 199 3.03 20.72 -6.68
N ALA A 200 2.94 20.52 -8.00
CA ALA A 200 2.89 21.62 -8.96
C ALA A 200 1.62 22.46 -8.81
N ALA A 201 0.45 21.85 -8.65
CA ALA A 201 -0.81 22.58 -8.44
C ALA A 201 -0.77 23.45 -7.17
N ALA A 202 -0.32 22.89 -6.05
CA ALA A 202 -0.27 23.59 -4.76
C ALA A 202 0.82 24.69 -4.67
N THR A 203 1.77 24.70 -5.61
CA THR A 203 2.82 25.73 -5.75
C THR A 203 2.53 26.73 -6.88
N GLY A 204 1.40 26.59 -7.61
CA GLY A 204 1.09 27.43 -8.77
C GLY A 204 2.01 27.19 -9.97
N GLY A 205 2.63 26.02 -10.05
CA GLY A 205 3.57 25.62 -11.09
C GLY A 205 4.95 26.25 -10.98
N GLN A 206 5.35 26.78 -9.81
CA GLN A 206 6.67 27.40 -9.59
C GLN A 206 7.22 27.00 -8.22
N ALA A 207 8.31 26.23 -8.18
CA ALA A 207 8.88 25.75 -6.93
C ALA A 207 10.34 25.31 -7.02
N HIS A 208 11.02 25.34 -5.87
CA HIS A 208 12.28 24.66 -5.62
C HIS A 208 11.99 23.46 -4.72
N VAL A 209 12.11 22.27 -5.30
CA VAL A 209 11.75 20.99 -4.70
C VAL A 209 12.99 20.32 -4.11
N ALA A 210 12.91 19.94 -2.84
CA ALA A 210 13.79 18.93 -2.27
C ALA A 210 13.11 17.54 -2.36
N VAL A 211 13.85 16.53 -2.83
CA VAL A 211 13.36 15.14 -2.93
C VAL A 211 14.04 14.28 -1.86
N LEU A 212 13.22 13.61 -1.04
CA LEU A 212 13.68 12.60 -0.08
C LEU A 212 13.45 11.21 -0.68
N GLN A 213 14.54 10.57 -1.11
CA GLN A 213 14.49 9.28 -1.82
C GLN A 213 14.53 8.10 -0.85
N GLY A 214 13.93 6.99 -1.27
CA GLY A 214 13.99 5.72 -0.59
C GLY A 214 15.33 4.99 -0.71
N THR A 215 15.36 3.77 -0.20
CA THR A 215 16.55 2.91 -0.20
C THR A 215 17.04 2.67 -1.63
N PRO A 216 18.31 2.97 -1.98
CA PRO A 216 18.81 2.81 -3.35
C PRO A 216 18.83 1.36 -3.83
N GLY A 217 18.42 1.14 -5.09
CA GLY A 217 18.57 -0.16 -5.78
C GLY A 217 17.40 -1.13 -5.67
N ASN A 218 16.27 -0.74 -5.06
CA ASN A 218 14.97 -1.36 -5.36
C ASN A 218 14.24 -0.58 -6.47
N ASN A 219 13.26 -1.23 -7.11
CA ASN A 219 12.47 -0.60 -8.17
C ASN A 219 11.55 0.51 -7.63
N VAL A 220 11.10 0.45 -6.37
CA VAL A 220 10.12 1.40 -5.82
C VAL A 220 10.69 2.81 -5.82
N SER A 221 11.89 3.03 -5.25
CA SER A 221 12.56 4.33 -5.30
C SER A 221 12.94 4.72 -6.74
N ALA A 222 13.43 3.78 -7.55
CA ALA A 222 13.80 4.07 -8.94
C ALA A 222 12.60 4.52 -9.82
N ASP A 223 11.43 3.92 -9.63
CA ASP A 223 10.19 4.30 -10.32
C ASP A 223 9.55 5.56 -9.70
N ARG A 224 9.56 5.71 -8.37
CA ARG A 224 9.07 6.91 -7.65
C ARG A 224 9.90 8.15 -7.97
N THR A 225 11.22 8.05 -8.14
CA THR A 225 12.08 9.17 -8.58
C THR A 225 11.75 9.51 -10.03
N ARG A 226 11.81 8.52 -10.92
CA ARG A 226 11.68 8.73 -12.38
C ARG A 226 10.31 9.27 -12.76
N GLY A 227 9.23 8.74 -12.16
CA GLY A 227 7.87 9.22 -12.42
C GLY A 227 7.68 10.69 -12.06
N PHE A 228 8.24 11.11 -10.93
CA PHE A 228 8.21 12.49 -10.50
C PHE A 228 9.01 13.39 -11.45
N THR A 229 10.28 13.07 -11.73
CA THR A 229 11.15 13.90 -12.58
C THR A 229 10.65 14.00 -14.02
N ASP A 230 10.18 12.90 -14.61
CA ASP A 230 9.64 12.87 -15.97
C ASP A 230 8.39 13.76 -16.07
N ARG A 231 7.53 13.73 -15.04
CA ARG A 231 6.29 14.52 -15.02
C ARG A 231 6.56 16.01 -14.90
N LEU A 232 7.52 16.40 -14.06
CA LEU A 232 7.97 17.80 -13.97
C LEU A 232 8.57 18.27 -15.31
N ALA A 233 9.47 17.49 -15.91
CA ALA A 233 10.07 17.82 -17.19
C ALA A 233 9.04 17.94 -18.34
N ALA A 234 8.00 17.09 -18.33
CA ALA A 234 6.97 17.07 -19.37
C ALA A 234 5.88 18.14 -19.23
N LYS A 235 5.67 18.72 -18.04
CA LYS A 235 4.53 19.64 -17.79
C LYS A 235 4.86 20.91 -16.99
N TYR A 236 5.85 20.88 -16.10
CA TYR A 236 6.08 21.91 -15.09
C TYR A 236 7.55 22.36 -15.06
N PRO A 237 8.10 22.93 -16.15
CA PRO A 237 9.52 23.29 -16.25
C PRO A 237 9.99 24.37 -15.24
N ASN A 238 9.07 25.04 -14.55
CA ASN A 238 9.36 26.00 -13.48
C ASN A 238 9.26 25.39 -12.07
N VAL A 239 8.96 24.09 -11.96
CA VAL A 239 9.06 23.30 -10.72
C VAL A 239 10.37 22.51 -10.81
N GLN A 240 11.40 22.99 -10.12
CA GLN A 240 12.77 22.52 -10.27
C GLN A 240 13.18 21.69 -9.06
N VAL A 241 13.70 20.48 -9.28
CA VAL A 241 14.37 19.72 -8.22
C VAL A 241 15.74 20.35 -7.99
N VAL A 242 15.90 21.03 -6.84
CA VAL A 242 17.16 21.69 -6.46
C VAL A 242 18.07 20.77 -5.64
N ALA A 243 17.49 19.75 -5.00
CA ALA A 243 18.22 18.72 -4.28
C ALA A 243 17.45 17.39 -4.28
N SER A 244 18.19 16.27 -4.30
CA SER A 244 17.66 14.92 -4.16
C SER A 244 18.64 14.09 -3.35
N GLN A 245 18.18 13.46 -2.27
CA GLN A 245 19.04 12.70 -1.35
C GLN A 245 18.26 11.54 -0.74
N THR A 246 18.89 10.38 -0.59
CA THR A 246 18.28 9.24 0.12
C THR A 246 18.13 9.51 1.62
N ALA A 247 16.98 9.15 2.15
CA ALA A 247 16.69 8.95 3.57
C ALA A 247 16.16 7.51 3.82
N ASN A 248 16.42 6.57 2.90
CA ASN A 248 16.26 5.12 3.07
C ASN A 248 14.88 4.66 3.60
N PHE A 249 13.80 5.36 3.21
CA PHE A 249 12.44 5.16 3.71
C PHE A 249 12.26 5.29 5.25
N ASP A 250 13.26 5.80 5.97
CA ASP A 250 13.25 5.96 7.42
C ASP A 250 12.86 7.38 7.87
N GLN A 251 12.13 7.46 8.98
CA GLN A 251 11.65 8.73 9.52
C GLN A 251 12.75 9.57 10.19
N THR A 252 13.74 8.93 10.82
CA THR A 252 14.86 9.62 11.49
C THR A 252 15.84 10.17 10.46
N GLU A 253 16.16 9.38 9.44
CA GLU A 253 16.95 9.84 8.30
C GLU A 253 16.19 10.90 7.49
N GLY A 254 14.86 10.78 7.32
CA GLY A 254 14.03 11.79 6.67
C GLY A 254 14.09 13.16 7.36
N GLN A 255 14.09 13.18 8.70
CA GLN A 255 14.33 14.41 9.46
C GLN A 255 15.75 14.94 9.21
N LYS A 256 16.78 14.12 9.45
CA LYS A 256 18.19 14.49 9.33
C LYS A 256 18.57 15.01 7.94
N VAL A 257 18.05 14.40 6.88
CA VAL A 257 18.27 14.84 5.49
C VAL A 257 17.52 16.16 5.23
N MET A 258 16.26 16.30 5.66
CA MET A 258 15.55 17.56 5.49
C MET A 258 16.21 18.72 6.27
N GLU A 259 16.77 18.46 7.47
CA GLU A 259 17.58 19.44 8.22
C GLU A 259 18.82 19.90 7.44
N GLN A 260 19.48 18.99 6.71
CA GLN A 260 20.62 19.32 5.83
C GLN A 260 20.17 20.11 4.59
N LEU A 261 19.10 19.68 3.92
CA LEU A 261 18.60 20.32 2.70
C LEU A 261 18.05 21.73 2.97
N LEU A 262 17.41 21.97 4.12
CA LEU A 262 16.98 23.33 4.54
C LEU A 262 18.15 24.29 4.81
N GLN A 263 19.33 23.78 5.16
CA GLN A 263 20.53 24.58 5.37
C GLN A 263 21.26 24.87 4.05
N ALA A 264 21.33 23.89 3.15
CA ALA A 264 21.99 24.04 1.85
C ALA A 264 21.13 24.79 0.82
N HIS A 265 19.80 24.65 0.88
CA HIS A 265 18.84 25.22 -0.07
C HIS A 265 17.73 25.98 0.69
N PRO A 266 18.03 27.17 1.27
CA PRO A 266 17.09 27.95 2.10
C PRO A 266 15.88 28.50 1.32
N ASP A 267 15.91 28.39 -0.01
CA ASP A 267 14.90 28.76 -1.00
C ASP A 267 13.92 27.61 -1.34
N VAL A 268 14.13 26.40 -0.79
CA VAL A 268 13.18 25.28 -0.89
C VAL A 268 11.81 25.69 -0.35
N ASN A 269 10.80 25.59 -1.20
CA ASN A 269 9.39 25.85 -0.89
C ASN A 269 8.47 24.64 -1.17
N ALA A 270 9.04 23.51 -1.58
CA ALA A 270 8.32 22.27 -1.85
C ALA A 270 9.17 21.03 -1.51
N VAL A 271 8.51 19.97 -1.06
CA VAL A 271 9.10 18.66 -0.78
C VAL A 271 8.27 17.56 -1.42
N TYR A 272 8.96 16.65 -2.10
CA TYR A 272 8.44 15.34 -2.44
C TYR A 272 9.19 14.31 -1.61
N ALA A 273 8.47 13.53 -0.82
CA ALA A 273 9.05 12.42 -0.07
C ALA A 273 8.57 11.11 -0.70
N GLU A 274 9.50 10.26 -1.11
CA GLU A 274 9.16 8.98 -1.71
C GLU A 274 8.49 8.02 -0.72
N ASN A 275 8.47 8.32 0.59
CA ASN A 275 7.41 7.80 1.44
C ASN A 275 7.00 8.71 2.61
N ASP A 276 5.86 8.35 3.20
CA ASP A 276 5.26 8.99 4.37
C ASP A 276 6.18 9.03 5.60
N GLY A 277 6.96 7.97 5.86
CA GLY A 277 7.92 7.94 6.96
C GLY A 277 8.92 9.09 6.87
N MET A 278 9.55 9.25 5.70
CA MET A 278 10.45 10.38 5.42
C MET A 278 9.72 11.73 5.45
N ALA A 279 8.47 11.80 4.99
CA ALA A 279 7.65 13.02 5.05
C ALA A 279 7.36 13.49 6.49
N LEU A 280 7.07 12.56 7.40
CA LEU A 280 6.82 12.84 8.82
C LEU A 280 8.12 13.30 9.52
N GLY A 281 9.27 12.77 9.12
CA GLY A 281 10.59 13.27 9.53
C GLY A 281 10.85 14.70 9.02
N ALA A 282 10.58 14.94 7.73
CA ALA A 282 10.71 16.25 7.11
C ALA A 282 9.84 17.32 7.78
N ILE A 283 8.61 16.96 8.16
CA ILE A 283 7.69 17.82 8.91
C ILE A 283 8.30 18.25 10.26
N GLN A 284 9.02 17.35 10.95
CA GLN A 284 9.72 17.72 12.17
C GLN A 284 10.91 18.65 11.90
N ALA A 285 11.73 18.37 10.88
CA ALA A 285 12.84 19.23 10.47
C ALA A 285 12.39 20.66 10.14
N MET A 286 11.29 20.80 9.39
CA MET A 286 10.71 22.10 9.04
C MET A 286 10.28 22.89 10.28
N ARG A 287 9.61 22.23 11.24
CA ARG A 287 9.22 22.84 12.52
C ARG A 287 10.43 23.27 13.35
N SER A 288 11.47 22.43 13.41
CA SER A 288 12.76 22.77 14.06
C SER A 288 13.42 24.00 13.42
N ALA A 289 13.30 24.16 12.09
CA ALA A 289 13.77 25.31 11.32
C ALA A 289 12.82 26.54 11.34
N GLY A 290 11.76 26.52 12.16
CA GLY A 290 10.80 27.62 12.26
C GLY A 290 9.89 27.81 11.04
N LYS A 291 9.82 26.82 10.14
CA LYS A 291 8.91 26.80 8.97
C LYS A 291 7.58 26.14 9.34
N THR A 292 6.51 26.57 8.70
CA THR A 292 5.17 25.96 8.80
C THR A 292 4.98 24.92 7.70
N PRO A 293 4.91 23.60 8.00
CA PRO A 293 4.59 22.57 7.01
C PRO A 293 3.25 22.86 6.32
N GLY A 294 3.16 22.53 5.02
CA GLY A 294 1.99 22.76 4.18
C GLY A 294 1.76 24.22 3.78
N LYS A 295 2.22 25.20 4.56
CA LYS A 295 2.05 26.64 4.29
C LYS A 295 3.30 27.30 3.72
N ASP A 296 4.44 27.20 4.40
CA ASP A 296 5.70 27.84 3.99
C ASP A 296 6.50 26.91 3.06
N ILE A 297 6.29 25.60 3.20
CA ILE A 297 6.81 24.53 2.33
C ILE A 297 5.64 23.59 2.01
N ARG A 298 5.35 23.33 0.72
CA ARG A 298 4.37 22.31 0.30
C ARG A 298 4.97 20.92 0.43
N ILE A 299 4.16 19.92 0.76
CA ILE A 299 4.62 18.53 0.92
C ILE A 299 3.65 17.60 0.22
N VAL A 300 4.16 16.65 -0.56
CA VAL A 300 3.42 15.46 -1.02
C VAL A 300 4.25 14.22 -0.70
N SER A 301 3.57 13.15 -0.28
CA SER A 301 4.17 11.85 0.01
C SER A 301 3.37 10.71 -0.60
N ILE A 302 3.88 9.49 -0.45
CA ILE A 302 3.28 8.26 -0.95
C ILE A 302 3.41 7.19 0.13
N ASP A 303 2.31 6.57 0.55
CA ASP A 303 2.21 5.23 1.14
C ASP A 303 0.78 5.04 1.70
N GLY A 304 0.20 6.05 2.34
CA GLY A 304 -1.16 6.03 2.90
C GLY A 304 -1.22 5.70 4.40
N ILE A 305 -0.14 5.97 5.13
CA ILE A 305 -0.05 5.80 6.58
C ILE A 305 -1.05 6.76 7.26
N ARG A 306 -1.81 6.27 8.24
CA ARG A 306 -2.85 7.05 8.94
C ARG A 306 -2.39 8.43 9.43
N GLN A 307 -1.13 8.57 9.84
CA GLN A 307 -0.57 9.84 10.30
C GLN A 307 -0.28 10.84 9.16
N ALA A 308 0.16 10.39 7.99
CA ALA A 308 0.39 11.26 6.83
C ALA A 308 -0.94 11.74 6.22
N VAL A 309 -1.92 10.84 6.09
CA VAL A 309 -3.29 11.21 5.66
C VAL A 309 -3.98 12.13 6.67
N GLN A 310 -3.74 11.99 7.98
CA GLN A 310 -4.17 13.01 8.96
C GLN A 310 -3.44 14.34 8.74
N GLY A 311 -2.16 14.32 8.37
CA GLY A 311 -1.42 15.51 7.94
C GLY A 311 -2.02 16.20 6.71
N VAL A 312 -2.68 15.48 5.79
CA VAL A 312 -3.46 16.09 4.70
C VAL A 312 -4.71 16.81 5.23
N VAL A 313 -5.45 16.20 6.17
CA VAL A 313 -6.61 16.85 6.82
C VAL A 313 -6.20 18.11 7.59
N ASP A 314 -5.08 18.03 8.31
CA ASP A 314 -4.49 19.14 9.07
C ASP A 314 -3.88 20.23 8.15
N GLY A 315 -3.77 19.99 6.84
CA GLY A 315 -3.19 20.90 5.86
C GLY A 315 -1.66 21.03 5.94
N GLN A 316 -0.99 20.04 6.53
CA GLN A 316 0.47 19.92 6.62
C GLN A 316 1.06 19.27 5.35
N LEU A 317 0.30 18.35 4.75
CA LEU A 317 0.52 17.80 3.40
C LEU A 317 -0.53 18.38 2.45
N VAL A 318 -0.20 18.41 1.16
CA VAL A 318 -1.11 18.76 0.06
C VAL A 318 -1.98 17.56 -0.32
N ALA A 319 -1.32 16.42 -0.50
CA ALA A 319 -1.89 15.14 -0.85
C ALA A 319 -0.96 14.01 -0.39
N ASP A 320 -1.52 12.81 -0.36
CA ASP A 320 -0.89 11.55 0.00
C ASP A 320 -1.44 10.49 -0.99
N ILE A 321 -0.57 9.71 -1.63
CA ILE A 321 -0.93 8.69 -2.61
C ILE A 321 -0.72 7.32 -1.95
N GLU A 322 -1.72 6.43 -1.95
CA GLU A 322 -1.58 5.12 -1.31
C GLU A 322 -0.55 4.24 -2.05
N THR A 323 0.21 3.43 -1.33
CA THR A 323 0.63 2.09 -1.79
C THR A 323 0.03 1.13 -0.78
N ASN A 324 -1.03 0.43 -1.15
CA ASN A 324 -1.79 -0.38 -0.18
C ASN A 324 -0.96 -1.61 0.26
N PRO A 325 -0.45 -1.72 1.50
CA PRO A 325 0.50 -2.78 1.90
C PRO A 325 -0.15 -4.15 2.11
N ARG A 326 -1.47 -4.27 1.89
CA ARG A 326 -2.28 -5.40 2.38
C ARG A 326 -2.25 -6.59 1.41
N PHE A 327 -1.04 -7.03 1.07
CA PHE A 327 -0.74 -8.03 0.05
C PHE A 327 -1.24 -9.44 0.36
N GLY A 328 -1.48 -9.80 1.64
CA GLY A 328 -1.81 -11.17 2.05
C GLY A 328 -2.89 -11.85 1.19
N PRO A 329 -4.13 -11.33 1.17
CA PRO A 329 -5.22 -11.90 0.38
C PRO A 329 -4.90 -12.04 -1.13
N LEU A 330 -4.26 -11.03 -1.73
CA LEU A 330 -3.98 -11.04 -3.18
C LEU A 330 -2.77 -11.92 -3.54
N ALA A 331 -1.75 -12.00 -2.69
CA ALA A 331 -0.61 -12.88 -2.85
C ALA A 331 -1.04 -14.35 -2.74
N PHE A 332 -1.81 -14.71 -1.71
CA PHE A 332 -2.35 -16.07 -1.58
C PHE A 332 -3.38 -16.42 -2.64
N GLN A 333 -4.16 -15.46 -3.17
CA GLN A 333 -5.00 -15.71 -4.34
C GLN A 333 -4.17 -15.95 -5.61
N SER A 334 -3.16 -15.11 -5.86
CA SER A 334 -2.24 -15.25 -6.99
C SER A 334 -1.50 -16.60 -7.00
N LEU A 335 -1.12 -17.11 -5.83
CA LEU A 335 -0.55 -18.46 -5.72
C LEU A 335 -1.59 -19.56 -6.03
N LYS A 336 -2.87 -19.40 -5.65
CA LYS A 336 -3.94 -20.34 -6.04
C LYS A 336 -4.18 -20.31 -7.54
N ASP A 337 -4.17 -19.13 -8.16
CA ASP A 337 -4.37 -18.97 -9.60
C ASP A 337 -3.20 -19.58 -10.40
N PHE A 338 -1.97 -19.47 -9.88
CA PHE A 338 -0.75 -20.12 -10.39
C PHE A 338 -0.80 -21.66 -10.33
N TYR A 339 -1.29 -22.26 -9.25
CA TYR A 339 -1.48 -23.71 -9.17
C TYR A 339 -2.76 -24.20 -9.87
N GLY A 340 -3.68 -23.28 -10.18
CA GLY A 340 -4.90 -23.53 -10.95
C GLY A 340 -4.71 -23.51 -12.47
N THR A 341 -5.81 -23.62 -13.21
CA THR A 341 -5.82 -23.67 -14.68
C THR A 341 -5.84 -22.30 -15.36
N ALA A 342 -6.08 -21.21 -14.61
CA ALA A 342 -6.08 -19.85 -15.16
C ALA A 342 -4.67 -19.28 -15.30
N GLY A 343 -3.79 -19.62 -14.35
CA GLY A 343 -2.48 -19.01 -14.18
C GLY A 343 -2.57 -17.59 -13.60
N VAL A 344 -1.50 -17.16 -12.93
CA VAL A 344 -1.35 -15.78 -12.46
C VAL A 344 -0.77 -14.91 -13.57
N GLN A 345 -1.24 -13.66 -13.71
CA GLN A 345 -0.70 -12.75 -14.71
C GLN A 345 0.70 -12.24 -14.30
N PRO A 346 1.69 -12.13 -15.21
CA PRO A 346 3.09 -11.88 -14.84
C PRO A 346 3.35 -10.58 -14.06
N LYS A 347 2.46 -9.58 -14.22
CA LYS A 347 2.43 -8.34 -13.45
C LYS A 347 0.97 -8.01 -13.07
N VAL A 348 0.70 -7.94 -11.78
CA VAL A 348 -0.59 -7.60 -11.18
C VAL A 348 -0.46 -6.22 -10.53
N ILE A 349 -1.15 -5.22 -11.09
CA ILE A 349 -1.16 -3.86 -10.53
C ILE A 349 -2.38 -3.65 -9.64
N ILE A 350 -2.10 -3.33 -8.39
CA ILE A 350 -3.12 -3.00 -7.38
C ILE A 350 -3.65 -1.59 -7.59
N LYS A 351 -4.86 -1.36 -7.08
CA LYS A 351 -5.48 -0.05 -7.04
C LYS A 351 -5.02 0.70 -5.80
N ASP A 352 -4.44 1.88 -6.04
CA ASP A 352 -4.08 2.82 -5.01
C ASP A 352 -5.20 3.85 -4.76
N GLY A 353 -5.35 4.28 -3.51
CA GLY A 353 -6.08 5.48 -3.13
C GLY A 353 -5.31 6.77 -3.44
N HIS A 354 -6.04 7.89 -3.45
CA HIS A 354 -5.49 9.24 -3.52
C HIS A 354 -6.19 10.11 -2.47
N PHE A 355 -5.42 10.53 -1.47
CA PHE A 355 -5.90 11.24 -0.30
C PHE A 355 -5.55 12.72 -0.42
N THR A 356 -6.51 13.50 -0.91
CA THR A 356 -6.46 14.96 -0.94
C THR A 356 -7.28 15.51 0.22
N LYS A 357 -7.26 16.84 0.41
CA LYS A 357 -8.06 17.53 1.44
C LYS A 357 -9.56 17.16 1.43
N ASP A 358 -10.11 16.83 0.25
CA ASP A 358 -11.53 16.51 0.09
C ASP A 358 -11.84 15.02 0.39
N SER A 359 -10.87 14.11 0.27
CA SER A 359 -11.06 12.66 0.48
C SER A 359 -10.44 12.10 1.77
N ALA A 360 -9.36 12.71 2.28
CA ALA A 360 -8.58 12.20 3.41
C ALA A 360 -9.41 11.98 4.68
N GLN A 361 -10.25 12.95 5.06
CA GLN A 361 -11.11 12.85 6.25
C GLN A 361 -12.12 11.69 6.15
N GLN A 362 -12.61 11.38 4.95
CA GLN A 362 -13.49 10.25 4.70
C GLN A 362 -12.73 8.93 4.74
N ALA A 363 -11.55 8.85 4.11
CA ALA A 363 -10.68 7.66 4.15
C ALA A 363 -10.27 7.27 5.57
N LEU A 364 -9.94 8.27 6.41
CA LEU A 364 -9.63 8.11 7.83
C LEU A 364 -10.79 7.55 8.67
N ALA A 365 -12.03 7.92 8.32
CA ALA A 365 -13.25 7.49 9.00
C ALA A 365 -13.78 6.14 8.48
N GLN A 366 -13.53 5.81 7.22
CA GLN A 366 -13.82 4.52 6.60
C GLN A 366 -12.74 3.45 6.85
N GLY A 367 -11.62 3.83 7.48
CA GLY A 367 -10.52 2.91 7.78
C GLY A 367 -9.73 2.45 6.55
N LEU A 368 -9.73 3.22 5.46
CA LEU A 368 -9.02 2.87 4.22
C LEU A 368 -7.50 2.98 4.36
N VAL A 369 -7.04 3.89 5.24
CA VAL A 369 -5.64 4.05 5.66
C VAL A 369 -5.24 2.97 6.66
N TYR A 370 -3.93 2.77 6.89
CA TYR A 370 -3.43 1.82 7.91
C TYR A 370 -2.83 2.53 9.12
#